data_AF-A0A6L3AF09-F1
#
_entry.id   AF-A0A6L3AF09-F1
#
_cell.length_a   1.000
_cell.length_b   1.000
_cell.length_c   1.000
_cell.angle_alpha   90.00
_cell.angle_beta   90.00
_cell.angle_gamma   90.00
#
_symmetry.space_group_name_H-M   'P 1'
#
loop_
_entity.id
_entity.type
_entity.pdbx_description
1 polymer ?
#
loop_
_entity_poly.entity_id
_entity_poly.type
_entity_poly.pdbx_seq_one_letter_code
_entity_poly.pdbx_strand_id
1 'polypeptide(L)' 'DEAAKSTLLRQALGDHTFESLIANKRIEWDRYRRHITDFEIAEYLPIL' A
#
# COMPACT_ATOMS: atom_id res chain seq x y z
N ASP A 1 2.55 -7.19 -1.48
CA ASP A 1 3.73 -7.88 -2.06
C ASP A 1 3.41 -9.02 -3.03
N GLU A 2 2.30 -9.76 -2.85
CA GLU A 2 1.92 -10.83 -3.80
C GLU A 2 1.75 -10.35 -5.25
N ALA A 3 1.10 -9.20 -5.44
CA ALA A 3 0.97 -8.58 -6.76
C ALA A 3 2.34 -8.30 -7.41
N ALA A 4 3.37 -7.93 -6.65
CA ALA A 4 4.70 -7.62 -7.17
C ALA A 4 5.46 -8.86 -7.68
N LYS A 5 5.06 -10.06 -7.22
CA LYS A 5 5.64 -11.35 -7.64
C LYS A 5 4.84 -12.04 -8.74
N SER A 6 3.69 -11.49 -9.13
CA SER A 6 2.77 -12.15 -10.05
C SER A 6 3.23 -12.02 -11.50
N THR A 7 3.66 -13.14 -12.08
CA THR A 7 4.02 -13.25 -13.50
C THR A 7 2.82 -13.00 -14.41
N LEU A 8 1.62 -13.44 -14.00
CA LEU A 8 0.37 -13.20 -14.73
C LEU A 8 0.07 -11.70 -14.85
N LEU A 9 0.18 -10.95 -13.75
CA LEU A 9 -0.05 -9.51 -13.75
C LEU A 9 0.99 -8.78 -14.60
N ARG A 10 2.26 -9.17 -14.52
CA ARG A 10 3.33 -8.59 -15.33
C ARG A 10 3.08 -8.79 -16.82
N GLN A 11 2.68 -9.99 -17.23
CA GLN A 11 2.37 -10.30 -18.63
C GLN A 11 1.14 -9.56 -19.14
N ALA A 12 0.08 -9.46 -18.32
CA ALA A 12 -1.16 -8.79 -18.72
C ALA A 12 -1.02 -7.26 -18.86
N LEU A 13 -0.18 -6.62 -18.04
CA LEU A 13 -0.04 -5.16 -17.99
C LEU A 13 1.18 -4.64 -18.76
N GLY A 14 2.16 -5.49 -19.04
CA GLY A 14 3.47 -5.10 -19.54
C GLY A 14 4.37 -4.50 -18.45
N ASP A 15 5.69 -4.57 -18.67
CA ASP A 15 6.68 -4.24 -17.63
C ASP A 15 6.56 -2.81 -17.10
N HIS A 16 6.46 -1.81 -17.98
CA HIS A 16 6.44 -0.41 -17.55
C HIS A 16 5.20 -0.07 -16.68
N THR A 17 4.02 -0.55 -17.07
CA THR A 17 2.78 -0.35 -16.34
C THR A 17 2.79 -1.11 -15.02
N PHE A 18 3.27 -2.35 -15.03
CA PHE A 18 3.38 -3.18 -13.84
C PHE A 18 4.29 -2.54 -12.78
N GLU A 19 5.50 -2.12 -13.17
CA GLU A 19 6.44 -1.48 -12.23
C GLU A 19 5.86 -0.18 -11.66
N SER A 20 5.26 0.65 -12.52
CA SER A 20 4.62 1.91 -12.08
C SER A 20 3.46 1.67 -11.12
N LEU A 21 2.64 0.65 -11.36
CA LEU A 21 1.55 0.26 -10.48
C LEU A 21 2.06 -0.14 -9.09
N ILE A 22 3.06 -1.02 -9.03
CA ILE A 22 3.63 -1.50 -7.76
C ILE A 22 4.27 -0.35 -6.98
N ALA A 23 5.03 0.53 -7.66
CA ALA A 23 5.64 1.69 -7.04
C ALA A 23 4.58 2.65 -6.46
N ASN A 24 3.55 2.98 -7.24
CA ASN A 24 2.48 3.87 -6.79
C ASN A 24 1.71 3.30 -5.59
N LYS A 25 1.40 2.00 -5.60
CA LYS A 25 0.71 1.36 -4.48
C LYS A 25 1.53 1.31 -3.20
N ARG A 26 2.85 1.19 -3.28
CA ARG A 26 3.73 1.32 -2.11
C ARG A 26 3.73 2.73 -1.55
N ILE A 27 3.80 3.75 -2.41
CA ILE A 27 3.73 5.16 -2.00
C ILE A 27 2.38 5.46 -1.33
N GLU A 28 1.27 4.98 -1.89
CA GLU A 28 -0.07 5.10 -1.30
C GLU A 28 -0.11 4.46 0.10
N TRP A 29 0.41 3.24 0.24
CA TRP A 29 0.44 2.54 1.52
C TRP A 29 1.24 3.29 2.59
N ASP A 30 2.42 3.81 2.22
CA ASP A 30 3.25 4.61 3.13
C ASP A 30 2.59 5.92 3.53
N ARG A 31 1.76 6.51 2.68
CA ARG A 31 0.94 7.68 3.04
C ARG A 31 -0.17 7.29 3.99
N TYR A 32 -0.91 6.22 3.67
CA TYR A 32 -2.03 5.76 4.48
C TYR A 32 -1.61 5.44 5.91
N ARG A 33 -0.57 4.62 6.10
CA ARG A 33 -0.12 4.18 7.44
C ARG A 33 0.47 5.29 8.32
N ARG A 34 0.71 6.48 7.78
CA ARG A 34 1.20 7.65 8.55
C ARG A 34 0.07 8.51 9.08
N HIS A 35 -1.15 8.30 8.59
CA HIS A 35 -2.32 9.00 9.08
C HIS A 35 -2.85 8.28 10.32
N ILE A 36 -2.91 9.00 11.44
CA ILE A 36 -3.57 8.51 12.65
C ILE A 36 -5.05 8.86 12.54
N THR A 37 -5.89 7.85 12.67
CA THR A 37 -7.35 7.95 12.61
C THR A 37 -7.93 8.26 13.99
N ASP A 38 -9.12 8.86 14.03
CA ASP A 38 -9.83 9.14 15.28
C ASP A 38 -10.09 7.86 16.11
N PHE A 39 -10.31 6.73 15.44
CA PHE A 39 -10.43 5.42 16.07
C PHE A 39 -9.17 5.06 16.85
N GLU A 40 -7.98 5.19 16.24
CA GLU A 40 -6.71 4.89 16.89
C GLU A 40 -6.45 5.82 18.08
N ILE A 41 -6.83 7.10 17.98
CA ILE A 41 -6.73 8.05 19.10
C ILE A 41 -7.65 7.61 20.24
N ALA A 42 -8.92 7.32 19.95
CA ALA A 42 -9.90 6.96 20.97
C ALA A 42 -9.55 5.65 21.68
N GLU A 43 -9.01 4.67 20.96
CA GLU A 43 -8.65 3.36 21.51
C GLU A 43 -7.33 3.41 22.30
N TYR A 44 -6.28 4.02 21.75
CA TYR A 44 -4.93 3.88 22.31
C TYR A 44 -4.49 5.04 23.22
N LEU A 45 -5.00 6.27 23.02
CA LEU A 45 -4.58 7.41 23.84
C LEU A 45 -5.02 7.32 25.31
N PRO A 46 -6.23 6.83 25.67
CA PRO A 46 -6.65 6.74 27.08
C PRO A 46 -5.95 5.65 27.90
N ILE A 47 -5.27 4.71 27.24
CA ILE A 47 -4.60 3.56 27.88
C ILE A 47 -3.13 3.87 28.20
N LEU A 48 -2.59 4.98 27.68
CA LEU A 48 -1.22 5.48 27.91
C LEU A 48 -1.14 6.35 29.17
#